data_AF-A0A949HUQ2-F1
#
_entry.id   AF-A0A949HUQ2-F1
#
_cell.length_a   1.000
_cell.length_b   1.000
_cell.length_c   1.000
_cell.angle_alpha   90.00
_cell.angle_beta   90.00
_cell.angle_gamma   90.00
#
_symmetry.space_group_name_H-M   'P 1'
#
loop_
_entity.id
_entity.type
_entity.pdbx_description
1 polymer ?
#
loop_
_entity_poly.entity_id
_entity_poly.type
_entity_poly.pdbx_seq_one_letter_code
_entity_poly.pdbx_strand_id
1 'polypeptide(L)'
;PDIWGSAFAVWLRVANPRQAQAIAEYFQEHYSAIVQHGQIRQLPGGVYWDDACAKDTYQNGGYWATGTGWFVYTLNLVDPKLADQTVVDLVNDFQKRGVDEWVFGSHIGVRRYMASITMPLAGVQRMLAHRAASRSPAREGGDQGK
;
A
#
# COMPACT_ATOMS: atom_id res chain seq x y z
N PRO A 1 14.76 3.54 0.29
CA PRO A 1 14.19 2.43 -0.51
C PRO A 1 13.00 2.94 -1.31
N ASP A 2 12.76 2.38 -2.49
CA ASP A 2 11.58 2.70 -3.29
C ASP A 2 10.36 1.93 -2.75
N ILE A 3 9.40 2.63 -2.17
CA ILE A 3 8.26 2.02 -1.48
C ILE A 3 7.29 1.40 -2.49
N TRP A 4 6.99 2.14 -3.56
CA TRP A 4 5.96 1.76 -4.53
C TRP A 4 6.39 0.57 -5.37
N GLY A 5 7.59 0.61 -5.92
CA GLY A 5 8.20 -0.47 -6.68
C GLY A 5 8.37 -1.73 -5.84
N SER A 6 8.78 -1.60 -4.57
CA SER A 6 8.87 -2.75 -3.66
C SER A 6 7.50 -3.38 -3.40
N ALA A 7 6.48 -2.58 -3.07
CA ALA A 7 5.12 -3.06 -2.87
C ALA A 7 4.53 -3.68 -4.15
N PHE A 8 4.80 -3.08 -5.30
CA PHE A 8 4.32 -3.56 -6.59
C PHE A 8 4.98 -4.87 -7.00
N ALA A 9 6.27 -5.07 -6.70
CA ALA A 9 6.97 -6.34 -6.92
C ALA A 9 6.35 -7.49 -6.10
N VAL A 10 5.93 -7.22 -4.86
CA VAL A 10 5.17 -8.18 -4.03
C VAL A 10 3.79 -8.46 -4.64
N TRP A 11 3.06 -7.40 -5.02
CA TRP A 11 1.75 -7.54 -5.64
C TRP A 11 1.80 -8.32 -6.97
N LEU A 12 2.83 -8.12 -7.81
CA LEU A 12 3.05 -8.88 -9.04
C LEU A 12 3.56 -10.31 -8.79
N ARG A 13 3.94 -10.67 -7.56
CA ARG A 13 4.61 -11.93 -7.20
C ARG A 13 5.95 -12.15 -7.92
N VAL A 14 6.65 -11.06 -8.23
CA VAL A 14 8.02 -11.09 -8.73
C VAL A 14 9.02 -11.18 -7.57
N ALA A 15 8.69 -10.55 -6.44
CA ALA A 15 9.41 -10.76 -5.19
C ALA A 15 9.17 -12.19 -4.68
N ASN A 16 10.25 -12.90 -4.36
CA ASN A 16 10.14 -14.23 -3.73
C ASN A 16 9.61 -14.12 -2.28
N PRO A 17 9.20 -15.23 -1.63
CA PRO A 17 8.60 -15.16 -0.30
C PRO A 17 9.46 -14.48 0.77
N ARG A 18 10.78 -14.68 0.73
CA ARG A 18 11.71 -14.02 1.68
C ARG A 18 11.77 -12.50 1.42
N GLN A 19 11.83 -12.09 0.16
CA GLN A 19 11.80 -10.68 -0.22
C GLN A 19 10.48 -10.02 0.18
N ALA A 20 9.35 -10.69 -0.09
CA ALA A 20 8.04 -10.18 0.26
C ALA A 20 7.88 -9.98 1.77
N GLN A 21 8.35 -10.94 2.57
CA GLN A 21 8.39 -10.84 4.02
C GLN A 21 9.24 -9.64 4.49
N ALA A 22 10.47 -9.51 3.99
CA ALA A 22 11.37 -8.42 4.37
C ALA A 22 10.82 -7.03 3.98
N ILE A 23 10.18 -6.93 2.81
CA ILE A 23 9.52 -5.68 2.38
C ILE A 23 8.35 -5.34 3.31
N ALA A 24 7.54 -6.34 3.68
CA ALA A 24 6.40 -6.14 4.56
C ALA A 24 6.84 -5.75 5.99
N GLU A 25 7.89 -6.36 6.53
CA GLU A 25 8.51 -6.00 7.80
C GLU A 25 9.05 -4.56 7.78
N TYR A 26 9.74 -4.17 6.69
CA TYR A 26 10.20 -2.79 6.50
C TYR A 26 9.03 -1.79 6.50
N PHE A 27 7.91 -2.12 5.85
CA PHE A 27 6.71 -1.28 5.85
C PHE A 27 6.10 -1.14 7.24
N GLN A 28 6.09 -2.21 8.03
CA GLN A 28 5.61 -2.17 9.41
C GLN A 28 6.51 -1.30 10.28
N GLU A 29 7.82 -1.51 10.23
CA GLU A 29 8.81 -0.80 11.05
C GLU A 29 8.84 0.71 10.74
N HIS A 30 8.74 1.08 9.47
CA HIS A 30 8.85 2.47 9.02
C HIS A 30 7.50 3.12 8.69
N TYR A 31 6.39 2.54 9.15
CA TYR A 31 5.04 2.96 8.79
C TYR A 31 4.80 4.47 8.94
N SER A 32 5.22 5.05 10.08
CA SER A 32 5.04 6.48 10.37
C SER A 32 5.81 7.41 9.43
N ALA A 33 6.89 6.93 8.82
CA ALA A 33 7.66 7.69 7.84
C ALA A 33 7.11 7.54 6.41
N ILE A 34 6.30 6.51 6.16
CA ILE A 34 5.80 6.15 4.83
C ILE A 34 4.35 6.63 4.62
N VAL A 35 3.54 6.63 5.68
CA VAL A 35 2.08 6.78 5.59
C VAL A 35 1.61 8.07 6.26
N GLN A 36 0.74 8.80 5.57
CA GLN A 36 -0.04 9.89 6.13
C GLN A 36 -1.49 9.75 5.66
N HIS A 37 -2.43 9.65 6.61
CA HIS A 37 -3.86 9.50 6.32
C HIS A 37 -4.18 8.35 5.35
N GLY A 38 -3.47 7.22 5.46
CA GLY A 38 -3.60 6.08 4.55
C GLY A 38 -3.01 6.27 3.14
N GLN A 39 -2.42 7.43 2.86
CA GLN A 39 -1.73 7.76 1.61
C GLN A 39 -0.22 7.55 1.77
N ILE A 40 0.47 7.16 0.69
CA ILE A 40 1.79 6.54 0.73
C ILE A 40 2.83 7.41 0.02
N ARG A 41 3.99 7.66 0.65
CA ARG A 41 5.14 8.27 -0.04
C ARG A 41 5.80 7.28 -1.01
N GLN A 42 6.46 7.78 -2.05
CA GLN A 42 7.31 6.93 -2.90
C GLN A 42 8.65 6.57 -2.22
N LEU A 43 9.14 7.45 -1.33
CA LEU A 43 10.35 7.26 -0.53
C LEU A 43 10.02 7.49 0.97
N PRO A 44 10.74 6.84 1.91
CA PRO A 44 10.58 7.12 3.34
C PRO A 44 10.71 8.61 3.67
N GLY A 45 10.02 9.05 4.72
CA GLY A 45 10.12 10.42 5.23
C GLY A 45 11.56 10.87 5.47
N GLY A 46 11.89 12.09 5.04
CA GLY A 46 13.25 12.63 5.11
C GLY A 46 14.19 12.15 3.99
N VAL A 47 13.74 11.26 3.11
CA VAL A 47 14.48 10.80 1.93
C VAL A 47 13.88 11.41 0.66
N TYR A 48 14.75 11.87 -0.24
CA TYR A 48 14.38 12.60 -1.45
C TYR A 48 15.27 12.15 -2.61
N TRP A 49 14.79 12.28 -3.84
CA TRP A 49 15.65 12.18 -5.03
C TRP A 49 16.43 13.48 -5.24
N ASP A 50 17.66 13.33 -5.74
CA ASP A 50 18.57 14.43 -6.02
C ASP A 50 18.10 15.27 -7.22
N ASP A 51 17.70 14.60 -8.31
CA ASP A 51 17.24 15.23 -9.55
C ASP A 51 15.72 15.08 -9.73
N ALA A 52 14.94 15.85 -8.95
CA ALA A 52 13.48 15.84 -9.01
C ALA A 52 12.89 17.22 -8.67
N CYS A 53 11.56 17.29 -8.54
CA CYS A 53 10.88 18.48 -8.01
C CYS A 53 11.30 18.76 -6.54
N ALA A 54 10.89 19.92 -6.02
CA ALA A 54 11.23 20.34 -4.67
C ALA A 54 10.86 19.29 -3.62
N LYS A 55 11.59 19.30 -2.49
CA LYS A 55 11.31 18.43 -1.35
C LYS A 55 9.86 18.61 -0.88
N ASP A 56 9.26 17.50 -0.46
CA ASP A 56 7.88 17.42 0.04
C ASP A 56 6.83 17.93 -0.96
N THR A 57 7.16 17.83 -2.25
CA THR A 57 6.28 18.21 -3.36
C THR A 57 6.11 17.01 -4.29
N TYR A 58 4.88 16.80 -4.77
CA TYR A 58 4.57 15.82 -5.80
C TYR A 58 5.14 14.43 -5.48
N GLN A 59 5.93 13.83 -6.37
CA GLN A 59 6.55 12.53 -6.13
C GLN A 59 7.71 12.61 -5.11
N ASN A 60 8.40 13.75 -4.99
CA ASN A 60 9.57 13.91 -4.13
C ASN A 60 9.18 14.22 -2.67
N GLY A 61 8.24 13.43 -2.12
CA GLY A 61 7.84 13.48 -0.72
C GLY A 61 6.36 13.71 -0.46
N GLY A 62 5.54 13.92 -1.49
CA GLY A 62 4.08 13.90 -1.34
C GLY A 62 3.55 12.50 -1.02
N TYR A 63 2.40 12.46 -0.37
CA TYR A 63 1.68 11.22 -0.06
C TYR A 63 0.59 11.01 -1.09
N TRP A 64 0.53 9.80 -1.62
CA TRP A 64 -0.31 9.46 -2.76
C TRP A 64 -1.16 8.24 -2.43
N ALA A 65 -2.45 8.32 -2.68
CA ALA A 65 -3.33 7.17 -2.53
C ALA A 65 -3.07 6.07 -3.57
N THR A 66 -2.55 6.42 -4.76
CA THR A 66 -2.38 5.47 -5.89
C THR A 66 -1.63 4.19 -5.50
N GLY A 67 -0.55 4.31 -4.71
CA GLY A 67 0.24 3.18 -4.24
C GLY A 67 -0.35 2.41 -3.05
N THR A 68 -1.42 2.91 -2.42
CA THR A 68 -1.98 2.33 -1.19
C THR A 68 -2.38 0.88 -1.39
N GLY A 69 -2.99 0.53 -2.53
CA GLY A 69 -3.45 -0.83 -2.78
C GLY A 69 -2.33 -1.88 -2.73
N TRP A 70 -1.17 -1.59 -3.32
CA TRP A 70 -0.01 -2.49 -3.28
C TRP A 70 0.63 -2.51 -1.90
N PHE A 71 0.70 -1.35 -1.25
CA PHE A 71 1.25 -1.21 0.08
C PHE A 71 0.46 -2.05 1.10
N VAL A 72 -0.87 -1.90 1.17
CA VAL A 72 -1.69 -2.64 2.15
C VAL A 72 -1.74 -4.13 1.85
N TYR A 73 -1.70 -4.55 0.58
CA TYR A 73 -1.55 -5.96 0.22
C TYR A 73 -0.25 -6.56 0.79
N THR A 74 0.84 -5.81 0.73
CA THR A 74 2.16 -6.23 1.21
C THR A 74 2.22 -6.21 2.74
N LEU A 75 1.81 -5.10 3.37
CA LEU A 75 1.78 -4.96 4.82
C LEU A 75 0.90 -6.03 5.48
N ASN A 76 -0.20 -6.42 4.83
CA ASN A 76 -1.09 -7.48 5.28
C ASN A 76 -0.39 -8.83 5.50
N LEU A 77 0.77 -9.08 4.88
CA LEU A 77 1.51 -10.32 5.09
C LEU A 77 2.06 -10.45 6.51
N VAL A 78 2.31 -9.33 7.20
CA VAL A 78 2.91 -9.30 8.55
C VAL A 78 2.02 -8.62 9.57
N ASP A 79 1.21 -7.64 9.15
CA ASP A 79 0.31 -6.90 10.02
C ASP A 79 -1.05 -6.64 9.35
N PRO A 80 -1.97 -7.62 9.36
CA PRO A 80 -3.30 -7.47 8.82
C PRO A 80 -4.10 -6.32 9.45
N LYS A 81 -3.89 -6.04 10.75
CA LYS A 81 -4.63 -5.00 11.47
C LYS A 81 -4.18 -3.60 11.04
N LEU A 82 -2.87 -3.39 10.92
CA LEU A 82 -2.34 -2.11 10.44
C LEU A 82 -2.71 -1.87 8.97
N ALA A 83 -2.72 -2.91 8.14
CA ALA A 83 -3.23 -2.84 6.77
C ALA A 83 -4.70 -2.40 6.73
N ASP A 84 -5.56 -2.96 7.58
CA ASP A 84 -6.97 -2.56 7.68
C ASP A 84 -7.11 -1.09 8.14
N GLN A 85 -6.36 -0.70 9.16
CA GLN A 85 -6.35 0.69 9.64
C GLN A 85 -5.91 1.67 8.55
N THR A 86 -4.91 1.30 7.74
CA THR A 86 -4.44 2.13 6.61
C THR A 86 -5.58 2.41 5.62
N VAL A 87 -6.40 1.39 5.32
CA VAL A 87 -7.55 1.53 4.41
C VAL A 87 -8.64 2.40 5.04
N VAL A 88 -8.95 2.18 6.31
CA VAL A 88 -9.94 2.99 7.05
C VAL A 88 -9.51 4.46 7.09
N ASP A 89 -8.24 4.73 7.38
CA ASP A 89 -7.69 6.08 7.41
C ASP A 89 -7.78 6.76 6.04
N LEU A 90 -7.49 6.03 4.96
CA LEU A 90 -7.63 6.54 3.59
C LEU A 90 -9.08 6.94 3.29
N VAL A 91 -10.05 6.09 3.63
CA VAL A 91 -11.47 6.38 3.38
C VAL A 91 -11.94 7.56 4.22
N ASN A 92 -11.59 7.61 5.51
CA ASN A 92 -11.91 8.73 6.39
C ASN A 92 -11.35 10.04 5.85
N ASP A 93 -10.13 10.00 5.32
CA ASP A 93 -9.48 11.15 4.71
C ASP A 93 -10.21 11.64 3.46
N PHE A 94 -10.57 10.72 2.56
CA PHE A 94 -11.35 11.03 1.37
C PHE A 94 -12.72 11.61 1.70
N GLN A 95 -13.40 11.10 2.73
CA GLN A 95 -14.67 11.65 3.19
C GLN A 95 -14.53 13.07 3.74
N LYS A 96 -13.39 13.38 4.40
CA LYS A 96 -13.15 14.68 5.02
C LYS A 96 -12.64 15.74 4.04
N ARG A 97 -11.70 15.39 3.17
CA ARG A 97 -10.95 16.35 2.33
C ARG A 97 -11.23 16.24 0.83
N GLY A 98 -11.93 15.18 0.43
CA GLY A 98 -12.08 14.80 -0.97
C GLY A 98 -10.95 13.87 -1.44
N VAL A 99 -11.08 13.39 -2.66
CA VAL A 99 -10.09 12.52 -3.31
C VAL A 99 -9.16 13.39 -4.13
N ASP A 100 -7.91 13.52 -3.71
CA ASP A 100 -6.89 14.30 -4.43
C ASP A 100 -5.81 13.37 -5.00
N GLU A 101 -5.04 13.88 -5.95
CA GLU A 101 -3.93 13.16 -6.60
C GLU A 101 -2.82 12.82 -5.58
N TRP A 102 -2.38 13.82 -4.83
CA TRP A 102 -1.41 13.68 -3.73
C TRP A 102 -1.69 14.75 -2.67
N VAL A 103 -1.16 14.55 -1.46
CA VAL A 103 -1.28 15.47 -0.34
C VAL A 103 0.06 15.64 0.39
N PHE A 104 0.29 16.83 0.94
CA PHE A 104 1.32 17.08 1.95
C PHE A 104 0.97 18.35 2.73
N GLY A 105 0.61 18.22 4.02
CA GLY A 105 0.10 19.37 4.79
C GLY A 105 -1.10 20.02 4.10
N SER A 106 -0.97 21.32 3.75
CA SER A 106 -1.99 22.06 2.98
C SER A 106 -1.85 21.92 1.46
N HIS A 107 -0.76 21.34 0.96
CA HIS A 107 -0.55 21.11 -0.47
C HIS A 107 -1.33 19.90 -0.94
N ILE A 108 -1.94 20.05 -2.11
CA ILE A 108 -2.72 19.02 -2.76
C ILE A 108 -2.42 19.02 -4.26
N GLY A 109 -2.51 17.86 -4.88
CA GLY A 109 -2.53 17.72 -6.34
C GLY A 109 -3.92 17.95 -6.93
N VAL A 110 -4.11 17.42 -8.14
CA VAL A 110 -5.39 17.55 -8.85
C VAL A 110 -6.55 16.95 -8.04
N ARG A 111 -7.66 17.68 -7.98
CA ARG A 111 -8.90 17.23 -7.32
C ARG A 111 -9.58 16.12 -8.11
N ARG A 112 -10.27 15.22 -7.40
CA ARG A 112 -11.04 14.09 -7.94
C ARG A 112 -10.20 13.20 -8.86
N TYR A 113 -8.97 12.91 -8.44
CA TYR A 113 -8.06 12.08 -9.22
C TYR A 113 -8.49 10.61 -9.15
N MET A 114 -8.98 10.06 -10.25
CA MET A 114 -9.61 8.73 -10.26
C MET A 114 -8.66 7.60 -9.87
N ALA A 115 -7.37 7.72 -10.18
CA ALA A 115 -6.39 6.69 -9.81
C ALA A 115 -6.22 6.58 -8.27
N SER A 116 -6.50 7.65 -7.52
CA SER A 116 -6.54 7.62 -6.05
C SER A 116 -7.69 6.77 -5.50
N ILE A 117 -8.67 6.39 -6.33
CA ILE A 117 -9.80 5.52 -5.95
C ILE A 117 -9.59 4.11 -6.50
N THR A 118 -9.35 4.01 -7.81
CA THR A 118 -9.39 2.74 -8.53
C THR A 118 -8.21 1.83 -8.17
N MET A 119 -7.02 2.41 -7.97
CA MET A 119 -5.81 1.64 -7.67
C MET A 119 -5.84 1.08 -6.23
N PRO A 120 -6.21 1.84 -5.19
CA PRO A 120 -6.45 1.27 -3.87
C PRO A 120 -7.49 0.17 -3.87
N LEU A 121 -8.62 0.36 -4.55
CA LEU A 121 -9.71 -0.61 -4.57
C LEU A 121 -9.23 -1.99 -5.09
N ALA A 122 -8.48 -2.01 -6.20
CA ALA A 122 -7.95 -3.25 -6.76
C ALA A 122 -6.99 -3.97 -5.78
N GLY A 123 -6.13 -3.22 -5.08
CA GLY A 123 -5.23 -3.78 -4.08
C GLY A 123 -5.96 -4.33 -2.85
N VAL A 124 -6.94 -3.59 -2.32
CA VAL A 124 -7.76 -4.01 -1.18
C VAL A 124 -8.58 -5.26 -1.50
N GLN A 125 -9.20 -5.32 -2.68
CA GLN A 125 -9.92 -6.52 -3.12
C GLN A 125 -9.01 -7.75 -3.13
N ARG A 126 -7.78 -7.60 -3.65
CA ARG A 126 -6.81 -8.69 -3.66
C ARG A 126 -6.32 -9.07 -2.26
N MET A 127 -6.13 -8.10 -1.37
CA MET A 127 -5.80 -8.33 0.05
C MET A 127 -6.88 -9.17 0.73
N LEU A 128 -8.16 -8.82 0.53
CA LEU A 128 -9.29 -9.56 1.09
C LEU A 128 -9.39 -10.98 0.51
N ALA A 129 -9.19 -11.13 -0.81
CA ALA A 129 -9.17 -12.43 -1.47
C ALA A 129 -8.03 -13.33 -0.95
N HIS A 130 -6.85 -12.77 -0.69
CA HIS A 130 -5.73 -13.49 -0.09
C HIS A 130 -6.11 -14.05 1.30
N ARG A 131 -6.71 -13.24 2.16
CA ARG A 131 -7.18 -13.70 3.49
C ARG A 131 -8.24 -14.78 3.39
N ALA A 132 -9.18 -14.66 2.45
CA ALA A 132 -10.22 -15.67 2.24
C ALA A 132 -9.61 -17.02 1.82
N ALA A 133 -8.62 -17.00 0.92
CA ALA A 133 -7.91 -18.21 0.50
C ALA A 133 -7.14 -18.87 1.65
N SER A 134 -6.52 -18.09 2.55
CA SER A 134 -5.81 -18.60 3.72
C SER A 134 -6.71 -19.21 4.81
N ARG A 135 -8.02 -18.92 4.78
CA ARG A 135 -9.01 -19.43 5.75
C ARG A 135 -9.72 -20.71 5.30
N SER A 136 -9.68 -21.04 4.01
CA SER A 136 -10.27 -22.28 3.50
C SER A 136 -9.41 -23.48 3.92
N PRO A 137 -9.98 -24.51 4.56
CA PRO A 137 -9.25 -25.75 4.82
C PRO A 137 -8.77 -26.33 3.48
N ALA A 138 -7.52 -26.81 3.45
CA ALA A 138 -7.04 -27.60 2.34
C ALA A 138 -8.07 -28.71 2.07
N ARG A 139 -8.58 -28.81 0.84
CA ARG A 139 -9.39 -29.96 0.44
C ARG A 139 -8.54 -31.20 0.72
N GLU A 140 -8.95 -32.00 1.70
CA GLU A 140 -8.36 -33.28 1.99
C GLU A 140 -8.33 -34.08 0.68
N GLY A 141 -7.12 -34.39 0.23
CA GLY A 141 -6.89 -35.38 -0.82
C GLY A 141 -7.30 -36.73 -0.27
N GLY A 142 -8.57 -37.09 -0.46
CA GLY A 142 -9.06 -38.44 -0.31
C GLY A 142 -8.47 -39.31 -1.42
N ASP A 143 -7.28 -39.84 -1.15
CA ASP A 143 -6.81 -41.09 -1.72
C ASP A 143 -7.78 -42.20 -1.28
N GLN A 144 -8.53 -42.75 -2.22
CA GLN A 144 -9.05 -44.11 -2.12
C GLN A 144 -8.56 -44.88 -3.34
N GLY A 145 -7.31 -45.30 -3.26
CA GLY A 145 -6.81 -46.42 -4.03
C GLY A 145 -7.56 -47.70 -3.71
N LYS A 146 -7.92 -48.40 -4.80
CA LYS A 146 -8.15 -49.84 -4.98
C LYS A 146 -9.24 -50.53 -4.15
#